data_AF-M2PW32-F1
#
_entry.id   AF-M2PW32-F1
#
_cell.length_a   1.000
_cell.length_b   1.000
_cell.length_c   1.000
_cell.angle_alpha   90.00
_cell.angle_beta   90.00
_cell.angle_gamma   90.00
#
_symmetry.space_group_name_H-M   'P 1'
#
loop_
_entity.id
_entity.type
_entity.pdbx_description
1 polymer ?
#
loop_
_entity_poly.entity_id
_entity_poly.type
_entity_poly.pdbx_seq_one_letter_code
_entity_poly.pdbx_strand_id
1 'polypeptide(L)'
;IKKEQGDLERQLWDERQAIVRRHEDKVKIARTKANMIGSGMTQYEADTLSAQFLKELQKFDQERVLPAWDGLITKQQTALESLGVPAMFPTTVGTDRDRQQRIIQVLGGILGDEEK
;
A
#
# COMPACT_ATOMS: atom_id res chain seq x y z
N ILE A 1 6.97 -9.68 12.99
CA ILE A 1 5.65 -9.63 12.32
C ILE A 1 5.02 -8.23 12.41
N LYS A 2 4.42 -7.81 13.54
CA LYS A 2 3.73 -6.49 13.62
C LYS A 2 4.63 -5.29 13.30
N LYS A 3 5.89 -5.28 13.79
CA LYS A 3 6.84 -4.21 13.48
C LYS A 3 7.13 -4.10 11.98
N GLU A 4 7.39 -5.23 11.30
CA GLU A 4 7.66 -5.24 9.86
C GLU A 4 6.45 -4.79 9.03
N GLN A 5 5.24 -5.14 9.46
CA GLN A 5 4.00 -4.62 8.87
C GLN A 5 3.91 -3.11 9.01
N GLY A 6 4.12 -2.59 10.23
CA GLY A 6 4.09 -1.14 10.48
C GLY A 6 5.19 -0.36 9.75
N ASP A 7 6.39 -0.94 9.60
CA ASP A 7 7.48 -0.31 8.84
C ASP A 7 7.15 -0.28 7.34
N LEU A 8 6.56 -1.35 6.78
CA LEU A 8 6.08 -1.36 5.40
C LEU A 8 4.96 -0.36 5.17
N GLU A 9 3.98 -0.29 6.09
CA GLU A 9 2.88 0.68 6.02
C GLU A 9 3.38 2.12 5.99
N ARG A 10 4.32 2.48 6.88
CA ARG A 10 4.92 3.83 6.87
C ARG A 10 5.63 4.11 5.57
N GLN A 11 6.41 3.15 5.06
CA GLN A 11 7.12 3.33 3.79
C GLN A 11 6.15 3.56 2.62
N LEU A 12 5.13 2.72 2.48
CA LEU A 12 4.14 2.84 1.40
C LEU A 12 3.33 4.13 1.55
N TRP A 13 3.05 4.56 2.77
CA TRP A 13 2.42 5.84 3.05
C TRP A 13 3.28 7.00 2.57
N ASP A 14 4.56 7.04 2.93
CA ASP A 14 5.48 8.10 2.52
C ASP A 14 5.65 8.15 1.00
N GLU A 15 5.76 6.99 0.34
CA GLU A 15 5.80 6.88 -1.12
C GLU A 15 4.51 7.44 -1.75
N ARG A 16 3.34 7.11 -1.20
CA ARG A 16 2.05 7.66 -1.66
C ARG A 16 1.97 9.17 -1.49
N GLN A 17 2.42 9.69 -0.35
CA GLN A 17 2.49 11.13 -0.10
C GLN A 17 3.43 11.84 -1.08
N ALA A 18 4.52 11.19 -1.49
CA ALA A 18 5.41 11.74 -2.51
C ALA A 18 4.72 11.88 -3.88
N ILE A 19 3.85 10.93 -4.26
CA ILE A 19 3.04 11.03 -5.49
C ILE A 19 2.08 12.23 -5.41
N VAL A 20 1.39 12.38 -4.28
CA VAL A 20 0.47 13.51 -4.03
C VAL A 20 1.21 14.84 -4.17
N ARG A 21 2.35 15.01 -3.47
CA ARG A 21 3.15 16.24 -3.53
C ARG A 21 3.62 16.56 -4.94
N ARG A 22 4.11 15.56 -5.70
CA ARG A 22 4.51 15.75 -7.10
C ARG A 22 3.33 16.22 -7.97
N HIS A 23 2.13 15.72 -7.71
CA HIS A 23 0.94 16.17 -8.43
C HIS A 23 0.55 17.60 -8.06
N GLU A 24 0.58 17.95 -6.78
CA GLU A 24 0.35 19.32 -6.30
C GLU A 24 1.33 20.31 -6.94
N ASP A 25 2.60 19.94 -7.05
CA ASP A 25 3.62 20.76 -7.73
C ASP A 25 3.31 20.95 -9.22
N LYS A 26 2.90 19.89 -9.93
CA LYS A 26 2.48 19.97 -11.34
C LYS A 26 1.29 20.92 -11.51
N VAL A 27 0.28 20.82 -10.64
CA VAL A 27 -0.89 21.71 -10.66
C VAL A 27 -0.50 23.15 -10.39
N LYS A 28 0.38 23.38 -9.41
CA LYS A 28 0.89 24.72 -9.08
C LYS A 28 1.61 25.35 -10.28
N ILE A 29 2.51 24.60 -10.93
CA ILE A 29 3.23 25.06 -12.12
C ILE A 29 2.26 25.39 -13.27
N ALA A 30 1.29 24.51 -13.53
CA ALA A 30 0.28 24.73 -14.57
C ALA A 30 -0.54 26.00 -14.30
N ARG A 31 -0.98 26.19 -13.05
CA ARG A 31 -1.70 27.40 -12.63
C ARG A 31 -0.87 28.68 -12.78
N THR A 32 0.40 28.65 -12.38
CA THR A 32 1.31 29.79 -12.56
C THR A 32 1.51 30.12 -14.03
N LYS A 33 1.71 29.10 -14.87
CA LYS A 33 1.88 29.28 -16.32
C LYS A 33 0.63 29.89 -16.97
N ALA A 34 -0.55 29.38 -16.62
CA ALA A 34 -1.82 29.91 -17.09
C ALA A 34 -1.97 31.39 -16.73
N ASN A 35 -1.77 31.72 -15.44
CA ASN A 35 -1.83 33.11 -14.96
C ASN A 35 -0.86 34.05 -15.69
N MET A 36 0.37 33.60 -16.02
CA MET A 36 1.35 34.41 -16.76
C MET A 36 0.89 34.73 -18.20
N ILE A 37 0.13 33.84 -18.83
CA ILE A 37 -0.38 34.01 -20.20
C ILE A 37 -1.68 34.84 -20.21
N GLY A 38 -2.23 35.18 -19.03
CA GLY A 38 -3.48 35.92 -18.87
C GLY A 38 -4.74 35.08 -19.11
N SER A 39 -4.58 33.80 -19.44
CA SER A 39 -5.66 32.82 -19.52
C SER A 39 -5.63 31.95 -18.27
N GLY A 40 -6.70 31.92 -17.46
CA GLY A 40 -6.79 30.96 -16.35
C GLY A 40 -6.64 29.50 -16.81
N MET A 41 -6.36 28.58 -15.88
CA MET A 41 -6.26 27.15 -16.20
C MET A 41 -7.57 26.67 -16.82
N THR A 42 -7.48 26.01 -17.97
CA THR A 42 -8.67 25.50 -18.65
C THR A 42 -9.20 24.24 -17.95
N GLN A 43 -10.50 23.98 -18.11
CA GLN A 43 -11.11 22.76 -17.56
C GLN A 43 -10.46 21.49 -18.14
N TYR A 44 -10.15 21.48 -19.44
CA TYR A 44 -9.46 20.37 -20.08
C TYR A 44 -8.09 20.06 -19.46
N GLU A 45 -7.30 21.10 -19.15
CA GLU A 45 -6.01 20.93 -18.47
C GLU A 45 -6.18 20.37 -17.05
N ALA A 46 -7.17 20.87 -16.31
CA ALA A 46 -7.50 20.39 -14.97
C ALA A 46 -7.92 18.91 -14.98
N ASP A 47 -8.79 18.53 -15.91
CA ASP A 47 -9.29 17.17 -16.07
C ASP A 47 -8.15 16.22 -16.48
N THR A 48 -7.28 16.68 -17.39
CA THR A 48 -6.11 15.90 -17.83
C THR A 48 -5.13 15.65 -16.68
N LEU A 49 -4.82 16.68 -15.88
CA LEU A 49 -3.95 16.55 -14.71
C LEU A 49 -4.57 15.58 -13.69
N SER A 50 -5.87 15.69 -13.43
CA SER A 50 -6.58 14.82 -12.50
C SER A 50 -6.58 13.36 -12.97
N ALA A 51 -6.84 13.11 -14.25
CA ALA A 51 -6.81 11.77 -14.84
C ALA A 51 -5.41 11.14 -14.78
N GLN A 52 -4.36 11.93 -15.02
CA GLN A 52 -2.98 11.47 -14.89
C GLN A 52 -2.64 11.08 -13.45
N PHE A 53 -3.08 11.86 -12.46
CA PHE A 53 -2.88 11.55 -11.05
C PHE A 53 -3.57 10.26 -10.64
N LEU A 54 -4.84 10.09 -11.00
CA LEU A 54 -5.59 8.87 -10.68
C LEU A 54 -4.93 7.64 -11.30
N LYS A 55 -4.45 7.74 -12.54
CA LYS A 55 -3.72 6.66 -13.22
C LYS A 55 -2.40 6.33 -12.53
N GLU A 56 -1.63 7.35 -12.13
CA GLU A 56 -0.37 7.17 -11.41
C GLU A 56 -0.61 6.50 -10.05
N LEU A 57 -1.66 6.91 -9.34
CA LEU A 57 -2.04 6.34 -8.05
C LEU A 57 -2.49 4.88 -8.18
N GLN A 58 -3.35 4.57 -9.15
CA GLN A 58 -3.79 3.22 -9.43
C GLN A 58 -2.60 2.31 -9.79
N LYS A 59 -1.67 2.83 -10.59
CA LYS A 59 -0.45 2.11 -10.95
C LYS A 59 0.41 1.83 -9.72
N PHE A 60 0.57 2.80 -8.82
CA PHE A 60 1.27 2.60 -7.56
C PHE A 60 0.61 1.52 -6.70
N ASP A 61 -0.71 1.56 -6.55
CA ASP A 61 -1.43 0.57 -5.76
C ASP A 61 -1.25 -0.85 -6.35
N GLN A 62 -1.36 -1.00 -7.67
CA GLN A 62 -1.26 -2.30 -8.35
C GLN A 62 0.17 -2.85 -8.43
N GLU A 63 1.15 -2.01 -8.76
CA GLU A 63 2.50 -2.45 -9.07
C GLU A 63 3.46 -2.35 -7.88
N ARG A 64 3.14 -1.54 -6.88
CA ARG A 64 4.03 -1.30 -5.73
C ARG A 64 3.43 -1.75 -4.41
N VAL A 65 2.18 -1.42 -4.12
CA VAL A 65 1.53 -1.76 -2.83
C VAL A 65 1.21 -3.25 -2.77
N LEU A 66 0.43 -3.79 -3.71
CA LEU A 66 0.03 -5.19 -3.69
C LEU A 66 1.23 -6.16 -3.67
N PRO A 67 2.25 -6.01 -4.55
CA PRO A 67 3.38 -6.94 -4.55
C PRO A 67 4.22 -6.87 -3.28
N ALA A 68 4.32 -5.70 -2.65
CA ALA A 68 5.04 -5.55 -1.39
C ALA A 68 4.34 -6.26 -0.23
N TRP A 69 3.00 -6.14 -0.17
CA TRP A 69 2.20 -6.86 0.81
C TRP A 69 2.26 -8.38 0.60
N ASP A 70 2.14 -8.84 -0.64
CA ASP A 70 2.26 -10.27 -0.94
C ASP A 70 3.65 -10.80 -0.55
N GLY A 71 4.72 -10.07 -0.88
CA GLY A 71 6.07 -10.43 -0.47
C GLY A 71 6.25 -10.49 1.06
N LEU A 72 5.67 -9.54 1.80
CA LEU A 72 5.70 -9.56 3.26
C LEU A 72 4.93 -10.76 3.82
N ILE A 73 3.74 -11.06 3.28
CA ILE A 73 2.94 -12.21 3.70
C ILE A 73 3.69 -13.51 3.44
N THR A 74 4.30 -13.68 2.27
CA THR A 74 5.12 -14.87 1.97
C THR A 74 6.27 -15.02 2.95
N LYS A 75 7.00 -13.94 3.25
CA LYS A 75 8.09 -13.97 4.25
C LYS A 75 7.57 -14.40 5.62
N GLN A 76 6.40 -13.90 6.02
CA GLN A 76 5.79 -14.26 7.31
C GLN A 76 5.29 -15.70 7.33
N GLN A 77 4.67 -16.18 6.24
CA GLN A 77 4.27 -17.58 6.09
C GLN A 77 5.47 -18.50 6.23
N THR A 78 6.56 -18.26 5.50
CA THR A 78 7.79 -19.07 5.59
C THR A 78 8.42 -19.04 6.98
N ALA A 79 8.43 -17.88 7.65
CA ALA A 79 8.96 -17.79 9.01
C ALA A 79 8.11 -18.55 10.03
N LEU A 80 6.80 -18.59 9.85
CA LEU A 80 5.90 -19.34 10.73
C LEU A 80 5.93 -20.84 10.41
N GLU A 81 6.09 -21.21 9.14
CA GLU A 81 6.35 -22.58 8.70
C GLU A 81 7.57 -23.18 9.40
N SER A 82 8.69 -22.43 9.40
CA SER A 82 9.94 -22.88 10.00
C SER A 82 9.87 -22.99 11.53
N LEU A 83 8.96 -22.25 12.16
CA LEU A 83 8.62 -22.37 13.58
C LEU A 83 7.63 -23.52 13.87
N GLY A 84 7.21 -24.26 12.85
CA GLY A 84 6.29 -25.40 12.99
C GLY A 84 4.83 -24.99 13.17
N VAL A 85 4.46 -23.76 12.84
CA VAL A 85 3.07 -23.30 12.95
C VAL A 85 2.21 -24.04 11.91
N PRO A 86 1.14 -24.75 12.32
CA PRO A 86 0.35 -25.57 11.41
C PRO A 86 -0.22 -24.78 10.24
N ALA A 87 -0.20 -25.39 9.05
CA ALA A 87 -0.78 -24.86 7.82
C ALA A 87 -0.28 -23.47 7.37
N MET A 88 0.80 -22.95 7.97
CA MET A 88 1.49 -21.74 7.50
C MET A 88 2.50 -22.13 6.44
N PHE A 89 2.06 -22.20 5.18
CA PHE A 89 2.91 -22.40 4.01
C PHE A 89 2.61 -21.29 2.98
N PRO A 90 3.58 -20.92 2.12
CA PRO A 90 3.33 -19.99 1.03
C PRO A 90 2.20 -20.47 0.13
N THR A 91 1.14 -19.67 0.01
CA THR A 91 -0.03 -20.00 -0.82
C THR A 91 -0.66 -18.75 -1.42
N THR A 92 -1.13 -18.90 -2.65
CA THR A 92 -1.94 -17.91 -3.38
C THR A 92 -3.43 -18.24 -3.35
N VAL A 93 -3.82 -19.39 -2.77
CA VAL A 93 -5.20 -19.85 -2.70
C VAL A 93 -5.93 -19.12 -1.57
N GLY A 94 -7.03 -18.44 -1.90
CA GLY A 94 -7.79 -17.63 -0.94
C GLY A 94 -8.31 -18.40 0.27
N THR A 95 -8.82 -19.63 0.06
CA THR A 95 -9.33 -20.47 1.16
C THR A 95 -8.23 -20.87 2.16
N ASP A 96 -7.00 -21.09 1.67
CA ASP A 96 -5.86 -21.39 2.54
C ASP A 96 -5.41 -20.14 3.30
N ARG A 97 -5.42 -18.97 2.64
CA ARG A 97 -5.16 -17.68 3.32
C ARG A 97 -6.17 -17.40 4.42
N ASP A 98 -7.46 -17.64 4.20
CA ASP A 98 -8.50 -17.45 5.21
C ASP A 98 -8.26 -18.37 6.42
N ARG A 99 -7.88 -19.63 6.16
CA ARG A 99 -7.55 -20.59 7.22
C ARG A 99 -6.33 -20.14 8.02
N GLN A 100 -5.27 -19.71 7.34
CA GLN A 100 -4.05 -19.18 7.96
C GLN A 100 -4.35 -17.93 8.81
N GLN A 101 -5.21 -17.03 8.33
CA GLN A 101 -5.62 -15.84 9.07
C GLN A 101 -6.34 -16.20 10.38
N ARG A 102 -7.21 -17.22 10.37
CA ARG A 102 -7.86 -17.73 11.59
C ARG A 102 -6.85 -18.29 12.59
N ILE A 103 -5.83 -19.03 12.11
CA ILE A 103 -4.76 -19.56 12.96
C ILE A 103 -4.00 -18.41 13.63
N ILE A 104 -3.64 -17.37 12.87
CA ILE A 104 -2.96 -16.18 13.40
C ILE A 104 -3.82 -15.42 14.40
N GLN A 105 -5.13 -15.31 14.17
CA GLN A 105 -6.05 -14.68 15.14
C GLN A 105 -6.09 -15.46 16.45
N VAL A 106 -6.15 -16.79 16.41
CA VAL A 106 -6.14 -17.64 17.60
C VAL A 106 -4.79 -17.52 18.33
N LEU A 107 -3.67 -17.62 17.63
CA LEU A 107 -2.34 -17.45 18.22
C LEU A 107 -2.15 -16.06 18.82
N GLY A 108 -2.64 -15.02 18.15
CA GLY A 108 -2.62 -13.64 18.65
C GLY A 108 -3.50 -13.45 19.88
N GLY A 109 -4.63 -14.15 19.98
CA GLY A 109 -5.49 -14.15 21.17
C GLY A 109 -4.83 -14.85 22.36
N ILE A 110 -4.23 -16.02 22.13
CA ILE A 110 -3.54 -16.80 23.18
C ILE A 110 -2.31 -16.03 23.71
N LEU A 111 -1.48 -15.48 22.83
CA LEU A 111 -0.31 -14.68 23.22
C LEU A 111 -0.69 -13.31 23.80
N GLY A 112 -1.85 -12.77 23.42
CA GLY A 112 -2.36 -11.50 23.95
C GLY A 112 -2.95 -11.60 25.36
N ASP A 113 -3.29 -12.80 25.81
CA ASP A 113 -3.73 -13.06 27.19
C ASP A 113 -2.56 -13.15 28.19
N GLU A 114 -1.30 -13.29 27.73
CA GLU A 114 -0.11 -13.29 28.60
C GLU A 114 0.38 -11.87 28.97
N GLU A 115 -0.14 -10.80 28.34
CA GLU A 115 0.23 -9.41 28.65
C GLU A 115 -0.71 -8.72 29.68
N LYS A 116 -1.48 -9.48 30.48
CA LYS A 116 -2.30 -8.94 31.58
C LYS A 116 -1.84 -9.34 32.97
#